data_AF-A0A9Q3FV36-F1
#
_entry.id   AF-A0A9Q3FV36-F1
#
_cell.length_a   1.000
_cell.length_b   1.000
_cell.length_c   1.000
_cell.angle_alpha   90.00
_cell.angle_beta   90.00
_cell.angle_gamma   90.00
#
_symmetry.space_group_name_H-M   'P 1'
#
loop_
_entity.id
_entity.type
_entity.pdbx_description
1 polymer ?
#
loop_
_entity_poly.entity_id
_entity_poly.type
_entity_poly.pdbx_seq_one_letter_code
_entity_poly.pdbx_strand_id
1 'polypeptide(L)'
;MEQIATIMGQLPQAAAPRKNSKAPAFQAPLMKAPDSFDGTQPHKLRGFIQSFKLIFHNDPENFFDRRKVLYSTSFLTGRAGKWIEPYLSNIYNEDPSYLLKNWKFF
;
A
#
# COMPACT_ATOMS: atom_id res chain seq x y z
N MET A 1 -79.17 -16.18 18.28
CA MET A 1 -78.53 -14.87 18.06
C MET A 1 -77.07 -15.04 18.39
N GLU A 2 -76.31 -15.56 17.43
CA GLU A 2 -74.92 -15.99 17.57
C GLU A 2 -73.97 -14.82 17.90
N GLN A 3 -72.99 -15.11 18.76
CA GLN A 3 -71.74 -14.35 18.83
C GLN A 3 -70.60 -15.27 18.40
N ILE A 4 -69.79 -14.81 17.44
CA ILE A 4 -68.39 -15.21 17.29
C ILE A 4 -67.63 -14.08 16.57
N ALA A 5 -66.61 -13.54 17.26
CA ALA A 5 -65.62 -12.62 16.74
C ALA A 5 -64.58 -13.38 15.90
N THR A 6 -64.22 -12.87 14.71
CA THR A 6 -63.22 -13.42 13.76
C THR A 6 -63.13 -12.40 12.59
N ILE A 7 -62.02 -11.96 11.99
CA ILE A 7 -60.56 -12.05 12.18
C ILE A 7 -59.97 -11.15 11.06
N MET A 8 -58.87 -10.43 11.36
CA MET A 8 -57.73 -10.09 10.46
C MET A 8 -58.00 -9.33 9.14
N GLY A 9 -57.37 -8.20 8.85
CA GLY A 9 -55.96 -7.89 9.07
C GLY A 9 -55.19 -7.98 7.75
N GLN A 10 -54.88 -6.80 7.18
CA GLN A 10 -53.89 -6.46 6.14
C GLN A 10 -53.59 -7.43 4.97
N LEU A 11 -53.69 -6.89 3.75
CA LEU A 11 -52.99 -7.40 2.55
C LEU A 11 -51.47 -7.44 2.77
N PRO A 12 -50.74 -8.46 2.27
CA PRO A 12 -49.29 -8.43 2.26
C PRO A 12 -48.78 -7.45 1.20
N GLN A 13 -48.19 -6.34 1.65
CA GLN A 13 -47.41 -5.47 0.79
C GLN A 13 -46.08 -6.17 0.49
N ALA A 14 -45.91 -6.61 -0.75
CA ALA A 14 -44.66 -7.22 -1.21
C ALA A 14 -43.53 -6.18 -1.15
N ALA A 15 -42.65 -6.31 -0.15
CA ALA A 15 -41.43 -5.53 -0.07
C ALA A 15 -40.46 -6.04 -1.15
N ALA A 16 -40.24 -5.23 -2.18
CA ALA A 16 -39.17 -5.47 -3.14
C ALA A 16 -37.80 -5.49 -2.40
N PRO A 17 -36.87 -6.38 -2.76
CA PRO A 17 -35.56 -6.43 -2.14
C PRO A 17 -34.83 -5.11 -2.40
N ARG A 18 -34.54 -4.36 -1.33
CA ARG A 18 -33.66 -3.19 -1.38
C ARG A 18 -32.30 -3.67 -1.85
N LYS A 19 -31.95 -3.36 -3.09
CA LYS A 19 -30.58 -3.53 -3.59
C LYS A 19 -29.69 -2.66 -2.72
N ASN A 20 -28.95 -3.26 -1.80
CA ASN A 20 -27.84 -2.62 -1.10
C ASN A 20 -26.74 -2.34 -2.12
N SER A 21 -26.90 -1.27 -2.90
CA SER A 21 -25.83 -0.71 -3.69
C SER A 21 -24.86 -0.04 -2.72
N LYS A 22 -23.86 -0.79 -2.24
CA LYS A 22 -22.65 -0.17 -1.68
C LYS A 22 -22.15 0.79 -2.75
N ALA A 23 -22.00 2.07 -2.40
CA ALA A 23 -21.32 3.02 -3.27
C ALA A 23 -19.99 2.41 -3.72
N PRO A 24 -19.57 2.58 -4.98
CA PRO A 24 -18.28 2.07 -5.42
C PRO A 24 -17.22 2.61 -4.46
N ALA A 25 -16.47 1.69 -3.84
CA ALA A 25 -15.33 2.08 -3.01
C ALA A 25 -14.43 2.97 -3.87
N PHE A 26 -13.98 4.09 -3.32
CA PHE A 26 -12.99 4.93 -4.00
C PHE A 26 -11.79 4.05 -4.34
N GLN A 27 -11.63 3.71 -5.62
CA GLN A 27 -10.44 3.07 -6.12
C GLN A 27 -9.43 4.18 -6.36
N ALA A 28 -8.50 4.32 -5.41
CA ALA A 28 -7.35 5.19 -5.61
C ALA A 28 -6.68 4.80 -6.94
N PRO A 29 -6.38 5.79 -7.82
CA PRO A 29 -5.59 5.52 -9.01
C PRO A 29 -4.30 4.80 -8.64
N LEU A 30 -3.83 3.90 -9.51
CA LEU A 30 -2.55 3.24 -9.33
C LEU A 30 -1.47 4.30 -9.07
N MET A 31 -0.78 4.17 -7.95
CA MET A 31 0.26 5.10 -7.53
C MET A 31 1.31 5.28 -8.63
N LYS A 32 1.67 6.52 -8.95
CA LYS A 32 2.76 6.80 -9.90
C LYS A 32 4.05 6.15 -9.38
N ALA A 33 4.77 5.44 -10.26
CA ALA A 33 6.09 4.93 -9.95
C ALA A 33 7.07 6.08 -9.59
N PRO A 34 8.00 5.86 -8.64
CA PRO A 34 9.06 6.80 -8.34
C PRO A 34 9.97 7.05 -9.55
N ASP A 35 10.53 8.26 -9.64
CA ASP A 35 11.60 8.54 -10.59
C ASP A 35 12.91 7.93 -10.06
N SER A 36 13.82 7.48 -10.94
CA SER A 36 15.13 6.96 -10.51
C SER A 36 16.03 8.05 -9.90
N PHE A 37 16.91 7.66 -8.98
CA PHE A 37 17.86 8.55 -8.33
C PHE A 37 19.30 8.06 -8.50
N ASP A 38 20.12 8.88 -9.15
CA ASP A 38 21.50 8.55 -9.49
C ASP A 38 22.55 9.07 -8.48
N GLY A 39 22.11 9.92 -7.54
CA GLY A 39 22.97 10.57 -6.55
C GLY A 39 23.64 11.87 -7.00
N THR A 40 23.38 12.38 -8.20
CA THR A 40 24.05 13.60 -8.72
C THR A 40 23.35 14.89 -8.31
N GLN A 41 22.05 14.84 -7.98
CA GLN A 41 21.22 15.99 -7.66
C GLN A 41 20.62 15.87 -6.25
N PRO A 42 21.36 16.25 -5.18
CA PRO A 42 20.93 16.05 -3.80
C PRO A 42 19.56 16.68 -3.45
N HIS A 43 19.22 17.79 -4.07
CA HIS A 43 17.93 18.46 -3.86
C HIS A 43 16.71 17.60 -4.27
N LYS A 44 16.90 16.59 -5.14
CA LYS A 44 15.84 15.65 -5.54
C LYS A 44 15.63 14.51 -4.55
N LEU A 45 16.57 14.27 -3.62
CA LEU A 45 16.51 13.15 -2.69
C LEU A 45 15.24 13.17 -1.82
N ARG A 46 14.79 14.37 -1.41
CA ARG A 46 13.57 14.50 -0.62
C ARG A 46 12.33 14.03 -1.39
N GLY A 47 12.19 14.45 -2.64
CA GLY A 47 11.08 14.03 -3.51
C GLY A 47 11.13 12.53 -3.80
N PHE A 48 12.32 12.01 -4.04
CA PHE A 48 12.57 10.57 -4.20
C PHE A 48 12.11 9.76 -2.98
N ILE A 49 12.45 10.17 -1.76
CA ILE A 49 12.00 9.47 -0.53
C ILE A 49 10.48 9.63 -0.31
N GLN A 50 9.92 10.80 -0.62
CA GLN A 50 8.50 11.07 -0.43
C GLN A 50 7.60 10.20 -1.31
N SER A 51 8.00 9.89 -2.55
CA SER A 51 7.22 9.01 -3.43
C SER A 51 7.08 7.60 -2.85
N PHE A 52 8.15 7.03 -2.29
CA PHE A 52 8.11 5.74 -1.62
C PHE A 52 7.21 5.74 -0.38
N LYS A 53 7.29 6.79 0.45
CA LYS A 53 6.41 6.91 1.63
C LYS A 53 4.94 6.85 1.24
N LEU A 54 4.56 7.51 0.15
CA LEU A 54 3.19 7.52 -0.33
C LEU A 54 2.75 6.14 -0.85
N ILE A 55 3.61 5.45 -1.61
CA ILE A 55 3.35 4.09 -2.10
C ILE A 55 3.21 3.09 -0.94
N PHE A 56 4.14 3.11 0.02
CA PHE A 56 4.13 2.18 1.15
C PHE A 56 2.95 2.43 2.09
N HIS A 57 2.51 3.68 2.22
CA HIS A 57 1.33 4.02 3.01
C HIS A 57 0.02 3.63 2.31
N ASN A 58 -0.01 3.67 0.98
CA ASN A 58 -1.16 3.26 0.19
C ASN A 58 -1.39 1.74 0.21
N ASP A 59 -0.32 0.95 0.38
CA ASP A 59 -0.39 -0.51 0.38
C ASP A 59 0.47 -1.16 1.49
N PRO A 60 0.07 -0.98 2.76
CA PRO A 60 0.86 -1.46 3.90
C PRO A 60 0.96 -3.00 3.96
N GLU A 61 -0.05 -3.71 3.45
CA GLU A 61 -0.11 -5.18 3.47
C GLU A 61 0.90 -5.82 2.50
N ASN A 62 1.22 -5.16 1.39
CA ASN A 62 2.21 -5.69 0.44
C ASN A 62 3.63 -5.23 0.71
N PHE A 63 3.84 -4.16 1.48
CA PHE A 63 5.15 -3.57 1.73
C PHE A 63 5.58 -3.72 3.20
N PHE A 64 6.17 -4.87 3.54
CA PHE A 64 6.96 -5.07 4.77
C PHE A 64 8.41 -4.58 4.59
N ASP A 65 9.17 -4.45 5.69
CA ASP A 65 10.47 -3.77 5.70
C ASP A 65 11.45 -4.27 4.63
N ARG A 66 11.58 -5.58 4.43
CA ARG A 66 12.42 -6.13 3.35
C ARG A 66 11.95 -5.73 1.95
N ARG A 67 10.65 -5.75 1.69
CA ARG A 67 10.11 -5.35 0.38
C ARG A 67 10.25 -3.85 0.14
N LYS A 68 10.12 -3.02 1.18
CA LYS A 68 10.39 -1.56 1.09
C LYS A 68 11.83 -1.29 0.66
N VAL A 69 12.79 -1.98 1.29
CA VAL A 69 14.22 -1.84 0.96
C VAL A 69 14.51 -2.30 -0.47
N LEU A 70 14.07 -3.50 -0.85
CA LEU A 70 14.29 -4.02 -2.20
C LEU A 70 13.65 -3.14 -3.28
N TYR A 71 12.39 -2.75 -3.07
CA TYR A 71 11.66 -1.92 -4.02
C TYR A 71 12.28 -0.53 -4.14
N SER A 72 12.69 0.12 -3.05
CA SER A 72 13.34 1.44 -3.13
C SER A 72 14.72 1.38 -3.79
N THR A 73 15.47 0.31 -3.50
CA THR A 73 16.80 0.12 -4.06
C THR A 73 16.79 -0.08 -5.57
N SER A 74 15.72 -0.68 -6.15
CA SER A 74 15.63 -0.85 -7.60
C SER A 74 15.52 0.46 -8.39
N PHE A 75 15.27 1.59 -7.73
CA PHE A 75 15.25 2.91 -8.35
C PHE A 75 16.56 3.69 -8.15
N LEU A 76 17.53 3.13 -7.42
CA LEU A 76 18.86 3.70 -7.33
C LEU A 76 19.66 3.36 -8.58
N THR A 77 20.24 4.36 -9.21
CA THR A 77 21.02 4.22 -10.44
C THR A 77 22.37 4.94 -10.30
N GLY A 78 23.22 4.89 -11.31
CA GLY A 78 24.46 5.67 -11.36
C GLY A 78 25.34 5.50 -10.11
N ARG A 79 25.70 6.62 -9.46
CA ARG A 79 26.56 6.60 -8.27
C ARG A 79 25.83 5.99 -7.07
N ALA A 80 24.55 6.30 -6.88
CA ALA A 80 23.77 5.77 -5.77
C ALA A 80 23.57 4.24 -5.87
N GLY A 81 23.32 3.74 -7.09
CA GLY A 81 23.22 2.31 -7.37
C GLY A 81 24.53 1.55 -7.12
N LYS A 82 25.67 2.10 -7.59
CA LYS A 82 26.99 1.52 -7.30
C LYS A 82 27.31 1.50 -5.81
N TRP A 83 26.87 2.52 -5.07
CA TRP A 83 27.10 2.60 -3.64
C TRP A 83 26.33 1.52 -2.86
N ILE A 84 25.10 1.17 -3.29
CA ILE A 84 24.29 0.16 -2.59
C ILE A 84 24.62 -1.28 -3.00
N GLU A 85 25.23 -1.49 -4.17
CA GLU A 85 25.56 -2.81 -4.73
C GLU A 85 26.22 -3.82 -3.74
N PRO A 86 27.29 -3.47 -2.99
CA PRO A 86 27.92 -4.43 -2.07
C PRO A 86 27.00 -4.86 -0.91
N TYR A 87 25.97 -4.07 -0.62
CA TYR A 87 25.01 -4.35 0.44
C TYR A 87 23.87 -5.25 -0.01
N LEU A 88 23.52 -5.22 -1.30
CA LEU A 88 22.45 -6.03 -1.87
C LEU A 88 22.70 -7.53 -1.72
N SER A 89 23.95 -7.97 -1.87
CA SER A 89 24.35 -9.37 -1.69
C SER A 89 23.96 -9.94 -0.33
N ASN A 90 23.97 -9.09 0.70
CA ASN A 90 23.65 -9.48 2.07
C ASN A 90 22.13 -9.42 2.35
N ILE A 91 21.33 -8.62 1.62
CA ILE A 91 19.86 -8.54 1.75
C ILE A 91 19.15 -9.83 1.30
N TYR A 92 19.81 -10.60 0.44
CA TYR A 92 19.30 -11.90 0.02
C TYR A 92 19.50 -12.99 1.09
N ASN A 93 20.49 -12.81 1.96
CA ASN A 93 20.93 -13.83 2.93
C ASN A 93 20.54 -13.50 4.39
N GLU A 94 20.33 -12.22 4.73
CA GLU A 94 20.05 -11.76 6.09
C GLU A 94 18.90 -10.74 6.15
N ASP A 95 18.35 -10.51 7.36
CA ASP A 95 17.34 -9.49 7.62
C ASP A 95 17.91 -8.09 7.30
N PRO A 96 17.38 -7.35 6.30
CA PRO A 96 17.93 -6.07 5.84
C PRO A 96 18.04 -4.99 6.92
N SER A 97 17.41 -5.20 8.08
CA SER A 97 17.65 -4.42 9.29
C SER A 97 19.14 -4.29 9.65
N TYR A 98 20.01 -5.26 9.30
CA TYR A 98 21.45 -5.14 9.58
C TYR A 98 22.10 -3.95 8.87
N LEU A 99 21.60 -3.55 7.68
CA LEU A 99 22.07 -2.35 6.99
C LEU A 99 21.79 -1.10 7.82
N LEU A 100 20.60 -1.02 8.40
CA LEU A 100 20.19 0.15 9.18
C LEU A 100 20.79 0.16 10.59
N LYS A 101 21.17 -1.00 11.13
CA LYS A 101 21.71 -1.15 12.48
C LYS A 101 23.22 -0.99 12.57
N ASN A 102 23.94 -1.10 11.45
CA ASN A 102 25.39 -1.12 11.45
C ASN A 102 25.96 0.11 10.74
N TRP A 103 25.95 1.24 11.46
CA TRP A 103 26.35 2.55 10.95
C TRP A 103 27.80 2.62 10.46
N LYS A 104 28.65 1.63 10.79
CA LYS A 104 30.03 1.54 10.27
C LYS A 104 30.12 1.41 8.75
N PHE A 105 29.00 1.10 8.09
CA PHE A 105 28.89 1.03 6.64
C PHE A 105 28.48 2.37 5.99
N PHE A 106 28.30 3.45 6.77
CA PHE A 106 27.87 4.78 6.35
C PHE A 106 28.82 5.87 6.88
#